data_AF-A0AAU9MK70-F1
#
_entry.id   AF-A0AAU9MK70-F1
#
_cell.length_a   1.000
_cell.length_b   1.000
_cell.length_c   1.000
_cell.angle_alpha   90.00
_cell.angle_beta   90.00
_cell.angle_gamma   90.00
#
_symmetry.space_group_name_H-M   'P 1'
#
loop_
_entity.id
_entity.type
_entity.pdbx_description
1 polymer ?
#
loop_
_entity_poly.entity_id
_entity_poly.type
_entity_poly.pdbx_seq_one_letter_code
_entity_poly.pdbx_strand_id
1 'polypeptide(L)'
;MAVTRNVKQLQLTFYPEEENEDVEITHCLVTCCSLEALMLDLNYRGLKLPNIMGFPRLKDLYLACVDLGDGSVVKGFLESCPSLEYLGLLDCMLCKLDLLCISSPKLKKLSILNVALMDDGQSGGVKISCPKLVDLELRGLIANNFFFECLDSLNKAGIEPKLTGNIKSVLFPGISHVEHLWIDLYFFSQCINLACNPTLANLKTLALIIAIDAFTMDELIRILKYYPKLESLKLIVKEEFDGPEERELHEGDARKMMTPDVKKLEFFEFKGEKPNLVLDWHEVIIMEIVFSWGTKANYFSYNRL
;
A
#
# COMPACT_ATOMS: atom_id res chain seq x y z
N MET A 1 -5.51 34.32 6.46
CA MET A 1 -5.02 32.92 6.50
C MET A 1 -5.87 32.06 5.58
N ALA A 2 -5.37 30.97 4.99
CA ALA A 2 -6.12 30.07 4.11
C ALA A 2 -7.51 29.67 4.68
N VAL A 3 -7.58 29.47 5.99
CA VAL A 3 -8.82 29.16 6.74
C VAL A 3 -9.94 30.20 6.55
N THR A 4 -9.62 31.49 6.35
CA THR A 4 -10.62 32.55 6.17
C THR A 4 -11.17 32.63 4.74
N ARG A 5 -10.75 31.73 3.84
CA ARG A 5 -11.14 31.69 2.43
C ARG A 5 -11.93 30.45 2.03
N ASN A 6 -12.48 29.71 3.00
CA ASN A 6 -13.22 28.45 2.77
C ASN A 6 -12.43 27.42 1.96
N VAL A 7 -11.14 27.30 2.25
CA VAL A 7 -10.26 26.34 1.57
C VAL A 7 -10.76 24.92 1.82
N LYS A 8 -10.88 24.14 0.72
CA LYS A 8 -11.31 22.75 0.75
C LYS A 8 -10.15 21.77 0.81
N GLN A 9 -9.03 22.12 0.21
CA GLN A 9 -7.84 21.27 0.16
C GLN A 9 -6.66 22.11 0.58
N LEU A 10 -5.88 21.60 1.52
CA LEU A 10 -4.68 22.28 1.98
C LEU A 10 -3.52 21.30 2.01
N GLN A 11 -2.42 21.71 1.40
CA GLN A 11 -1.14 21.04 1.49
C GLN A 11 -0.17 21.97 2.21
N LEU A 12 0.53 21.44 3.21
CA LEU A 12 1.56 22.15 3.95
C LEU A 12 2.79 21.25 4.02
N THR A 13 3.95 21.83 3.73
CA THR A 13 5.26 21.20 3.94
C THR A 13 6.03 22.05 4.93
N PHE A 14 6.57 21.41 5.97
CA PHE A 14 7.28 22.07 7.05
C PHE A 14 8.77 21.73 6.99
N TYR A 15 9.60 22.76 7.12
CA TYR A 15 11.05 22.64 7.21
C TYR A 15 11.53 23.38 8.47
N PRO A 16 11.30 22.82 9.67
CA PRO A 16 11.73 23.47 10.89
C PRO A 16 13.26 23.54 10.95
N GLU A 17 13.77 24.67 11.46
CA GLU A 17 15.21 24.94 11.57
C GLU A 17 15.89 24.02 12.59
N GLU A 18 15.16 23.64 13.65
CA GLU A 18 15.65 22.72 14.68
C GLU A 18 15.23 21.26 14.43
N GLU A 19 16.16 20.34 14.70
CA GLU A 19 15.93 18.91 14.45
C GLU A 19 14.94 18.24 15.42
N ASN A 20 14.69 18.86 16.57
CA ASN A 20 13.91 18.28 17.66
C ASN A 20 12.56 18.97 17.93
N GLU A 21 12.15 19.92 17.07
CA GLU A 21 10.91 20.66 17.27
C GLU A 21 9.72 19.96 16.60
N ASP A 22 8.76 19.50 17.41
CA ASP A 22 7.48 19.00 16.91
C ASP A 22 6.64 20.13 16.32
N VAL A 23 5.96 19.84 15.22
CA VAL A 23 5.05 20.79 14.58
C VAL A 23 3.71 20.78 15.31
N GLU A 24 3.25 21.93 15.79
CA GLU A 24 1.93 22.06 16.41
C GLU A 24 0.88 22.53 15.39
N ILE A 25 -0.23 21.79 15.27
CA ILE A 25 -1.34 22.25 14.42
C ILE A 25 -2.10 23.38 15.11
N THR A 26 -2.19 24.51 14.42
CA THR A 26 -2.97 25.66 14.88
C THR A 26 -4.47 25.38 14.97
N HIS A 27 -5.10 25.91 16.03
CA HIS A 27 -6.54 25.81 16.29
C HIS A 27 -7.43 26.23 15.10
N CYS A 28 -7.01 27.24 14.33
CA CYS A 28 -7.78 27.70 13.17
C CYS A 28 -7.85 26.64 12.07
N LEU A 29 -6.83 25.80 11.90
CA LEU A 29 -6.87 24.73 10.92
C LEU A 29 -7.86 23.64 11.35
N VAL A 30 -7.80 23.27 12.63
CA VAL A 30 -8.65 22.25 13.25
C VAL A 30 -10.13 22.66 13.27
N THR A 31 -10.44 23.94 13.36
CA THR A 31 -11.83 24.45 13.33
C THR A 31 -12.33 24.81 11.92
N CYS A 32 -11.55 24.55 10.87
CA CYS A 32 -11.92 24.87 9.49
C CYS A 32 -13.08 23.98 8.99
N CYS A 33 -14.29 24.56 8.93
CA CYS A 33 -15.50 23.85 8.49
C CYS A 33 -15.56 23.55 6.98
N SER A 34 -14.67 24.11 6.17
CA SER A 34 -14.64 23.88 4.72
C SER A 34 -13.62 22.83 4.28
N LEU A 35 -12.66 22.50 5.15
CA LEU A 35 -11.53 21.64 4.78
C LEU A 35 -11.99 20.19 4.63
N GLU A 36 -11.84 19.66 3.42
CA GLU A 36 -12.20 18.30 3.02
C GLU A 36 -10.96 17.41 2.83
N ALA A 37 -9.82 17.98 2.42
CA ALA A 37 -8.55 17.26 2.31
C ALA A 37 -7.38 18.03 2.95
N LEU A 38 -6.52 17.31 3.66
CA LEU A 38 -5.34 17.86 4.30
C LEU A 38 -4.13 16.97 4.01
N MET A 39 -3.07 17.56 3.47
CA MET A 39 -1.77 16.93 3.31
C MET A 39 -0.73 17.67 4.15
N LEU A 40 -0.04 16.93 5.01
CA LEU A 40 1.03 17.44 5.86
C LEU A 40 2.31 16.67 5.56
N ASP A 41 3.35 17.38 5.14
CA ASP A 41 4.71 16.87 5.10
C ASP A 41 5.52 17.54 6.19
N LEU A 42 6.04 16.77 7.14
CA LEU A 42 6.71 17.31 8.34
C LEU A 42 8.22 17.06 8.35
N ASN A 43 8.81 16.58 7.25
CA ASN A 43 10.25 16.34 7.15
C ASN A 43 10.83 15.57 8.36
N TYR A 44 10.18 14.47 8.70
CA TYR A 44 10.46 13.54 9.80
C TYR A 44 10.35 14.15 11.20
N ARG A 45 9.44 15.10 11.39
CA ARG A 45 9.14 15.70 12.70
C ARG A 45 7.85 15.15 13.30
N GLY A 46 7.75 15.22 14.63
CA GLY A 46 6.54 14.87 15.34
C GLY A 46 5.44 15.90 15.11
N LEU A 47 4.20 15.48 15.32
CA LEU A 47 3.02 16.32 15.15
C LEU A 47 2.24 16.40 16.46
N LYS A 48 1.98 17.61 16.95
CA LYS A 48 1.11 17.85 18.10
C LYS A 48 -0.26 18.30 17.64
N LEU A 49 -1.27 17.50 18.00
CA LEU A 49 -2.67 17.84 17.80
C LEU A 49 -3.18 18.63 19.02
N PRO A 50 -3.93 19.73 18.80
CA PRO A 50 -4.61 20.40 19.91
C PRO A 50 -5.69 19.47 20.48
N ASN A 51 -5.93 19.55 21.80
CA ASN A 51 -6.87 18.70 22.53
C ASN A 51 -8.34 19.10 22.29
N ILE A 52 -8.79 19.07 21.02
CA ILE A 52 -10.11 19.52 20.59
C ILE A 52 -10.57 18.65 19.42
N MET A 53 -11.83 18.21 19.44
CA MET A 53 -12.45 17.63 18.25
C MET A 53 -12.54 18.68 17.13
N GLY A 54 -11.97 18.38 15.97
CA GLY A 54 -12.03 19.27 14.83
C GLY A 54 -11.96 18.55 13.50
N PHE A 55 -11.70 19.29 12.43
CA PHE A 55 -11.76 18.80 11.06
C PHE A 55 -13.14 18.19 10.72
N PRO A 56 -14.24 18.92 10.95
CA PRO A 56 -15.60 18.36 10.90
C PRO A 56 -15.97 17.80 9.50
N ARG A 57 -15.33 18.32 8.44
CA ARG A 57 -15.56 17.91 7.05
C ARG A 57 -14.38 17.19 6.41
N LEU A 58 -13.30 16.95 7.14
CA LEU A 58 -12.12 16.31 6.58
C LEU A 58 -12.43 14.86 6.24
N LYS A 59 -12.25 14.53 4.96
CA LYS A 59 -12.45 13.21 4.38
C LYS A 59 -11.13 12.55 4.06
N ASP A 60 -10.16 13.34 3.59
CA ASP A 60 -8.88 12.84 3.11
C ASP A 60 -7.76 13.42 3.97
N LEU A 61 -7.02 12.56 4.65
CA LEU A 61 -5.81 12.94 5.40
C LEU A 61 -4.61 12.21 4.80
N TYR A 62 -3.58 12.97 4.48
CA TYR A 62 -2.29 12.46 4.04
C TYR A 62 -1.18 13.00 4.94
N LEU A 63 -0.42 12.11 5.55
CA LEU A 63 0.75 12.43 6.36
C LEU A 63 1.97 11.90 5.63
N ALA A 64 2.91 12.78 5.31
CA ALA A 64 4.17 12.47 4.66
C ALA A 64 5.33 12.81 5.59
N CYS A 65 6.35 11.94 5.66
CA CYS A 65 7.57 12.20 6.42
C CYS A 65 7.24 12.64 7.86
N VAL A 66 6.41 11.89 8.59
CA VAL A 66 6.00 12.24 9.97
C VAL A 66 6.62 11.25 10.95
N ASP A 67 7.20 11.76 12.04
CA ASP A 67 7.53 10.93 13.20
C ASP A 67 6.24 10.61 13.97
N LEU A 68 5.80 9.35 13.88
CA LEU A 68 4.57 8.93 14.53
C LEU A 68 4.73 8.70 16.03
N GLY A 69 5.97 8.68 16.56
CA GLY A 69 6.24 8.53 17.99
C GLY A 69 5.61 7.26 18.56
N ASP A 70 4.63 7.45 19.45
CA ASP A 70 3.83 6.39 20.09
C ASP A 70 2.52 6.06 19.35
N GLY A 71 2.28 6.67 18.18
CA GLY A 71 1.10 6.47 17.36
C GLY A 71 -0.10 7.32 17.79
N SER A 72 0.05 8.16 18.82
CA SER A 72 -1.01 9.03 19.35
C SER A 72 -1.56 9.99 18.29
N VAL A 73 -0.74 10.44 17.34
CA VAL A 73 -1.14 11.33 16.24
C VAL A 73 -2.19 10.67 15.35
N VAL A 74 -1.93 9.45 14.88
CA VAL A 74 -2.86 8.71 14.01
C VAL A 74 -4.18 8.48 14.75
N LYS A 75 -4.09 8.03 16.00
CA LYS A 75 -5.26 7.84 16.86
C LYS A 75 -6.05 9.13 17.04
N GLY A 76 -5.37 10.24 17.33
CA GLY A 76 -5.98 11.55 17.51
C GLY A 76 -6.75 12.02 16.29
N PHE A 77 -6.23 11.81 15.08
CA PHE A 77 -6.97 12.09 13.85
C PHE A 77 -8.19 11.19 13.65
N LEU A 78 -8.05 9.88 13.89
CA LEU A 78 -9.16 8.92 13.75
C LEU A 78 -10.30 9.22 14.75
N GLU A 79 -9.98 9.69 15.95
CA GLU A 79 -10.95 10.06 16.98
C GLU A 79 -11.55 11.46 16.73
N SER A 80 -10.74 12.40 16.23
CA SER A 80 -11.17 13.79 16.08
C SER A 80 -11.91 14.07 14.77
N CYS A 81 -11.65 13.30 13.70
CA CYS A 81 -12.18 13.58 12.36
C CYS A 81 -13.41 12.69 12.04
N PRO A 82 -14.65 13.14 12.29
CA PRO A 82 -15.82 12.30 12.17
C PRO A 82 -16.16 11.92 10.73
N SER A 83 -15.57 12.57 9.72
CA SER A 83 -15.88 12.37 8.30
C SER A 83 -14.75 11.69 7.53
N LEU A 84 -13.69 11.21 8.22
CA LEU A 84 -12.49 10.69 7.57
C LEU A 84 -12.79 9.38 6.82
N GLU A 85 -12.54 9.39 5.51
CA GLU A 85 -12.76 8.27 4.59
C GLU A 85 -11.44 7.73 4.00
N TYR A 86 -10.41 8.56 3.91
CA TYR A 86 -9.07 8.20 3.43
C TYR A 86 -7.98 8.61 4.42
N LEU A 87 -7.06 7.68 4.69
CA LEU A 87 -5.84 7.91 5.45
C LEU A 87 -4.65 7.41 4.61
N GLY A 88 -3.72 8.31 4.30
CA GLY A 88 -2.42 7.99 3.70
C GLY A 88 -1.28 8.30 4.66
N LEU A 89 -0.37 7.35 4.84
CA LEU A 89 0.90 7.51 5.53
C LEU A 89 2.01 7.24 4.51
N LEU A 90 2.80 8.26 4.18
CA LEU A 90 3.93 8.17 3.26
C LEU A 90 5.23 8.44 4.00
N ASP A 91 6.18 7.52 3.89
CA ASP A 91 7.53 7.59 4.44
C ASP A 91 7.53 8.11 5.89
N CYS A 92 6.55 7.66 6.67
CA CYS A 92 6.41 8.02 8.08
C CYS A 92 7.28 7.10 8.94
N MET A 93 7.91 7.65 9.98
CA MET A 93 8.78 6.87 10.87
C MET A 93 7.95 5.97 11.78
N LEU A 94 7.94 4.68 11.46
CA LEU A 94 7.15 3.63 12.12
C LEU A 94 7.98 2.82 13.13
N CYS A 95 9.30 2.90 13.05
CA CYS A 95 10.24 2.06 13.81
C CYS A 95 10.15 2.16 15.34
N LYS A 96 9.64 3.29 15.85
CA LYS A 96 9.44 3.52 17.29
C LYS A 96 8.19 2.81 17.85
N LEU A 97 7.35 2.25 16.97
CA LEU A 97 6.09 1.64 17.36
C LEU A 97 6.23 0.13 17.57
N ASP A 98 5.81 -0.34 18.75
CA ASP A 98 5.57 -1.77 18.96
C ASP A 98 4.39 -2.27 18.12
N LEU A 99 3.32 -1.46 18.03
CA LEU A 99 2.11 -1.79 17.30
C LEU A 99 1.36 -0.52 16.86
N LEU A 100 1.21 -0.32 15.55
CA LEU A 100 0.30 0.70 15.00
C LEU A 100 -1.12 0.15 14.90
N CYS A 101 -2.06 0.72 15.66
CA CYS A 101 -3.47 0.34 15.60
C CYS A 101 -4.30 1.36 14.80
N ILE A 102 -4.89 0.91 13.69
CA ILE A 102 -5.80 1.72 12.87
C ILE A 102 -7.19 1.10 12.95
N SER A 103 -8.11 1.79 13.63
CA SER A 103 -9.52 1.41 13.68
C SER A 103 -10.42 2.60 13.40
N SER A 104 -11.34 2.43 12.46
CA SER A 104 -12.34 3.45 12.13
C SER A 104 -13.57 2.79 11.49
N PRO A 105 -14.79 3.15 11.93
CA PRO A 105 -16.03 2.64 11.35
C PRO A 105 -16.39 3.29 10.01
N LYS A 106 -15.63 4.29 9.55
CA LYS A 106 -15.93 5.09 8.34
C LYS A 106 -14.84 5.07 7.29
N LEU A 107 -13.61 4.71 7.66
CA LEU A 107 -12.48 4.67 6.74
C LEU A 107 -12.78 3.69 5.60
N LYS A 108 -12.67 4.18 4.36
CA LYS A 108 -12.92 3.44 3.12
C LYS A 108 -11.63 3.07 2.41
N LYS A 109 -10.57 3.86 2.62
CA LYS A 109 -9.29 3.67 1.95
C LYS A 109 -8.13 3.93 2.93
N LEU A 110 -7.11 3.08 2.87
CA LEU A 110 -5.92 3.19 3.70
C LEU A 110 -4.69 2.88 2.83
N SER A 111 -3.72 3.80 2.85
CA SER A 111 -2.41 3.60 2.23
C SER A 111 -1.32 3.80 3.28
N ILE A 112 -0.43 2.83 3.46
CA ILE A 112 0.80 2.95 4.25
C ILE A 112 1.95 2.60 3.31
N LEU A 113 2.78 3.59 2.99
CA LEU A 113 3.86 3.49 2.01
C LEU A 113 5.14 3.95 2.72
N ASN A 114 6.11 3.06 2.92
CA ASN A 114 7.42 3.42 3.46
C ASN A 114 8.51 2.92 2.52
N VAL A 115 8.70 3.65 1.42
CA VAL A 115 9.51 3.25 0.26
C VAL A 115 10.84 4.00 0.19
N ALA A 116 11.06 4.99 1.05
CA ALA A 116 12.33 5.71 1.16
C ALA A 116 13.50 4.78 1.53
N LEU A 117 14.71 5.13 1.06
CA LEU A 117 15.96 4.39 1.28
C LEU A 117 16.56 4.59 2.68
N MET A 118 16.01 5.51 3.47
CA MET A 118 16.45 5.70 4.85
C MET A 118 16.00 4.46 5.64
N ASP A 119 16.96 3.64 6.06
CA ASP A 119 16.71 2.48 6.93
C ASP A 119 16.39 2.98 8.35
N ASP A 120 15.18 3.55 8.50
CA ASP A 120 14.67 4.00 9.78
C ASP A 120 14.16 2.83 10.64
N GLY A 121 14.03 1.65 10.04
CA GLY A 121 13.51 0.43 10.65
C GLY A 121 11.99 0.32 10.51
N GLN A 122 11.45 -0.85 10.82
CA GLN A 122 10.01 -1.14 10.69
C GLN A 122 9.35 -1.27 12.07
N SER A 123 8.03 -1.04 12.13
CA SER A 123 7.28 -1.24 13.38
C SER A 123 7.27 -2.72 13.82
N GLY A 124 7.03 -2.96 15.10
CA GLY A 124 6.79 -4.30 15.64
C GLY A 124 5.55 -4.96 15.01
N GLY A 125 4.53 -4.18 14.63
CA GLY A 125 3.34 -4.68 13.97
C GLY A 125 2.38 -3.58 13.51
N VAL A 126 1.48 -3.93 12.58
CA VAL A 126 0.33 -3.10 12.17
C VAL A 126 -0.95 -3.90 12.35
N LYS A 127 -1.91 -3.33 13.06
CA LYS A 127 -3.25 -3.86 13.25
C LYS A 127 -4.28 -2.95 12.59
N ILE A 128 -5.08 -3.51 11.69
CA ILE A 128 -6.11 -2.79 10.93
C ILE A 128 -7.48 -3.41 11.24
N SER A 129 -8.39 -2.58 11.75
CA SER A 129 -9.77 -2.97 12.05
C SER A 129 -10.78 -1.92 11.56
N CYS A 130 -11.15 -2.02 10.30
CA CYS A 130 -11.97 -1.03 9.59
C CYS A 130 -13.06 -1.71 8.74
N PRO A 131 -14.30 -1.85 9.24
CA PRO A 131 -15.34 -2.66 8.58
C PRO A 131 -15.83 -2.10 7.24
N LYS A 132 -15.61 -0.81 6.98
CA LYS A 132 -15.96 -0.14 5.71
C LYS A 132 -14.78 0.04 4.78
N LEU A 133 -13.60 -0.47 5.12
CA LEU A 133 -12.42 -0.38 4.28
C LEU A 133 -12.66 -1.18 3.00
N VAL A 134 -12.52 -0.53 1.84
CA VAL A 134 -12.72 -1.12 0.52
C VAL A 134 -11.39 -1.30 -0.21
N ASP A 135 -10.43 -0.42 0.09
CA ASP A 135 -9.12 -0.35 -0.57
C ASP A 135 -8.02 -0.26 0.50
N LEU A 136 -7.06 -1.17 0.43
CA LEU A 136 -5.90 -1.24 1.32
C LEU A 136 -4.62 -1.29 0.49
N GLU A 137 -3.66 -0.45 0.81
CA GLU A 137 -2.34 -0.47 0.19
C GLU A 137 -1.25 -0.41 1.27
N LEU A 138 -0.36 -1.40 1.27
CA LEU A 138 0.76 -1.55 2.18
C LEU A 138 2.01 -1.81 1.35
N ARG A 139 2.96 -0.88 1.30
CA ARG A 139 4.21 -1.05 0.55
C ARG A 139 5.44 -0.56 1.32
N GLY A 140 6.55 -1.30 1.21
CA GLY A 140 7.85 -0.95 1.76
C GLY A 140 8.07 -1.42 3.22
N LEU A 141 8.96 -0.74 3.95
CA LEU A 141 9.39 -1.11 5.32
C LEU A 141 8.35 -0.69 6.37
N ILE A 142 7.28 -1.48 6.51
CA ILE A 142 6.14 -1.10 7.36
C ILE A 142 6.20 -1.75 8.73
N ALA A 143 6.21 -3.09 8.77
CA ALA A 143 6.02 -3.84 10.01
C ALA A 143 6.53 -5.28 9.93
N ASN A 144 6.93 -5.84 11.08
CA ASN A 144 7.26 -7.26 11.22
C ASN A 144 6.03 -8.17 11.18
N ASN A 145 4.87 -7.67 11.60
CA ASN A 145 3.65 -8.45 11.76
C ASN A 145 2.43 -7.66 11.25
N PHE A 146 1.52 -8.33 10.55
CA PHE A 146 0.26 -7.75 10.07
C PHE A 146 -0.93 -8.49 10.67
N PHE A 147 -1.84 -7.72 11.26
CA PHE A 147 -3.07 -8.21 11.87
C PHE A 147 -4.28 -7.55 11.21
N PHE A 148 -5.07 -8.35 10.50
CA PHE A 148 -6.25 -7.90 9.78
C PHE A 148 -7.51 -8.44 10.46
N GLU A 149 -8.34 -7.54 10.99
CA GLU A 149 -9.56 -7.88 11.72
C GLU A 149 -10.73 -7.06 11.17
N CYS A 150 -11.94 -7.61 11.11
CA CYS A 150 -13.16 -6.87 10.73
C CYS A 150 -12.99 -6.03 9.44
N LEU A 151 -12.52 -6.66 8.35
CA LEU A 151 -12.33 -6.03 7.05
C LEU A 151 -13.41 -6.48 6.05
N ASP A 152 -14.66 -6.50 6.51
CA ASP A 152 -15.78 -7.16 5.83
C ASP A 152 -16.09 -6.56 4.43
N SER A 153 -15.77 -5.28 4.23
CA SER A 153 -15.98 -4.57 2.95
C SER A 153 -14.76 -4.59 2.03
N LEU A 154 -13.65 -5.19 2.45
CA LEU A 154 -12.38 -5.10 1.72
C LEU A 154 -12.47 -5.83 0.39
N ASN A 155 -12.29 -5.07 -0.69
CA ASN A 155 -12.41 -5.58 -2.05
C ASN A 155 -11.07 -5.57 -2.79
N LYS A 156 -10.21 -4.58 -2.48
CA LYS A 156 -8.91 -4.39 -3.10
C LYS A 156 -7.82 -4.34 -2.04
N ALA A 157 -6.75 -5.10 -2.26
CA ALA A 157 -5.58 -5.08 -1.39
C ALA A 157 -4.29 -5.08 -2.23
N GLY A 158 -3.41 -4.12 -1.97
CA GLY A 158 -2.03 -4.05 -2.43
C GLY A 158 -1.08 -4.32 -1.27
N ILE A 159 -0.26 -5.37 -1.32
CA ILE A 159 0.61 -5.77 -0.20
C ILE A 159 2.02 -6.11 -0.73
N GLU A 160 2.94 -5.17 -0.59
CA GLU A 160 4.33 -5.28 -1.02
C GLU A 160 5.28 -4.88 0.14
N PRO A 161 5.34 -5.64 1.22
CA PRO A 161 6.23 -5.35 2.32
C PRO A 161 7.69 -5.61 1.91
N LYS A 162 8.58 -4.66 2.20
CA LYS A 162 10.02 -4.90 2.15
C LYS A 162 10.38 -5.76 3.35
N LEU A 163 10.81 -7.00 3.10
CA LEU A 163 10.98 -7.98 4.15
C LEU A 163 12.34 -7.80 4.82
N THR A 164 12.34 -7.49 6.12
CA THR A 164 13.52 -7.63 6.98
C THR A 164 13.18 -8.57 8.14
N GLY A 165 14.02 -9.58 8.39
CA GLY A 165 13.84 -10.55 9.49
C GLY A 165 12.76 -11.63 9.26
N ASN A 166 12.29 -12.24 10.36
CA ASN A 166 11.30 -13.33 10.35
C ASN A 166 9.88 -12.78 10.44
N ILE A 167 9.23 -12.57 9.30
CA ILE A 167 7.85 -12.04 9.24
C ILE A 167 6.84 -13.14 9.55
N LYS A 168 5.93 -12.86 10.49
CA LYS A 168 4.76 -13.70 10.77
C LYS A 168 3.52 -12.92 10.36
N SER A 169 2.88 -13.31 9.27
CA SER A 169 1.68 -12.67 8.76
C SER A 169 0.48 -13.61 8.84
N VAL A 170 -0.63 -13.09 9.36
CA VAL A 170 -1.95 -13.77 9.29
C VAL A 170 -2.75 -13.06 8.21
N LEU A 171 -2.46 -13.40 6.95
CA LEU A 171 -3.06 -12.73 5.79
C LEU A 171 -4.50 -13.23 5.53
N PHE A 172 -4.66 -14.55 5.33
CA PHE A 172 -5.87 -15.12 4.72
C PHE A 172 -7.19 -14.89 5.47
N PRO A 173 -7.27 -15.04 6.81
CA PRO A 173 -8.52 -14.78 7.50
C PRO A 173 -9.04 -13.35 7.26
N GLY A 174 -8.14 -12.36 7.25
CA GLY A 174 -8.50 -10.96 7.14
C GLY A 174 -8.77 -10.45 5.72
N ILE A 175 -8.27 -11.13 4.68
CA ILE A 175 -8.48 -10.74 3.27
C ILE A 175 -9.34 -11.74 2.48
N SER A 176 -10.01 -12.67 3.15
CA SER A 176 -10.73 -13.79 2.53
C SER A 176 -11.82 -13.39 1.50
N HIS A 177 -12.32 -12.16 1.58
CA HIS A 177 -13.37 -11.63 0.70
C HIS A 177 -12.85 -10.84 -0.50
N VAL A 178 -11.55 -10.54 -0.56
CA VAL A 178 -10.93 -9.70 -1.59
C VAL A 178 -11.13 -10.28 -2.99
N GLU A 179 -11.59 -9.46 -3.93
CA GLU A 179 -11.69 -9.82 -5.35
C GLU A 179 -10.44 -9.44 -6.14
N HIS A 180 -9.73 -8.40 -5.69
CA HIS A 180 -8.55 -7.86 -6.38
C HIS A 180 -7.36 -7.79 -5.44
N LEU A 181 -6.41 -8.70 -5.63
CA LEU A 181 -5.17 -8.76 -4.85
C LEU A 181 -3.98 -8.37 -5.73
N TRP A 182 -3.21 -7.41 -5.26
CA TRP A 182 -1.87 -7.09 -5.74
C TRP A 182 -0.90 -7.41 -4.61
N ILE A 183 0.09 -8.27 -4.83
CA ILE A 183 0.97 -8.73 -3.75
C ILE A 183 2.37 -9.08 -4.25
N ASP A 184 3.38 -8.87 -3.41
CA ASP A 184 4.73 -9.40 -3.64
C ASP A 184 4.71 -10.94 -3.67
N LEU A 185 5.32 -11.53 -4.71
CA LEU A 185 5.28 -12.96 -4.94
C LEU A 185 5.97 -13.74 -3.81
N TYR A 186 7.14 -13.28 -3.38
CA TYR A 186 7.91 -13.95 -2.34
C TYR A 186 7.16 -13.91 -1.01
N PHE A 187 6.66 -12.74 -0.61
CA PHE A 187 5.80 -12.59 0.57
C PHE A 187 4.54 -13.45 0.49
N PHE A 188 3.87 -13.49 -0.67
CA PHE A 188 2.67 -14.28 -0.86
C PHE A 188 2.93 -15.78 -0.71
N SER A 189 4.04 -16.27 -1.28
CA SER A 189 4.46 -17.66 -1.14
C SER A 189 4.68 -18.03 0.33
N GLN A 190 5.35 -17.17 1.09
CA GLN A 190 5.55 -17.37 2.53
C GLN A 190 4.23 -17.44 3.29
N CYS A 191 3.29 -16.55 2.98
CA CYS A 191 1.95 -16.59 3.56
C CYS A 191 1.26 -17.92 3.25
N ILE A 192 1.30 -18.38 1.99
CA ILE A 192 0.68 -19.64 1.56
C ILE A 192 1.29 -20.84 2.29
N ASN A 193 2.61 -20.89 2.43
CA ASN A 193 3.31 -21.99 3.10
C ASN A 193 2.98 -22.07 4.59
N LEU A 194 2.69 -20.93 5.24
CA LEU A 194 2.33 -20.86 6.66
C LEU A 194 0.83 -21.08 6.94
N ALA A 195 -0.02 -20.92 5.93
CA ALA A 195 -1.46 -20.95 6.11
C ALA A 195 -2.01 -22.38 6.23
N CYS A 196 -2.91 -22.60 7.19
CA CYS A 196 -3.70 -23.84 7.25
C CYS A 196 -4.67 -23.95 6.05
N ASN A 197 -5.17 -22.81 5.56
CA ASN A 197 -6.04 -22.73 4.39
C ASN A 197 -5.79 -21.39 3.64
N PRO A 198 -5.04 -21.40 2.53
CA PRO A 198 -4.75 -20.20 1.74
C PRO A 198 -5.87 -19.82 0.74
N THR A 199 -7.10 -20.33 0.89
CA THR A 199 -8.16 -20.10 -0.10
C THR A 199 -8.71 -18.68 -0.04
N LEU A 200 -8.74 -18.00 -1.20
CA LEU A 200 -9.41 -16.71 -1.43
C LEU A 200 -10.56 -16.94 -2.40
N ALA A 201 -11.74 -17.30 -1.88
CA ALA A 201 -12.83 -17.85 -2.69
C ALA A 201 -13.42 -16.85 -3.71
N ASN A 202 -13.30 -15.55 -3.43
CA ASN A 202 -13.82 -14.46 -4.26
C ASN A 202 -12.76 -13.85 -5.19
N LEU A 203 -11.52 -14.32 -5.13
CA LEU A 203 -10.41 -13.71 -5.88
C LEU A 203 -10.64 -13.84 -7.39
N LYS A 204 -10.78 -12.71 -8.07
CA LYS A 204 -10.95 -12.60 -9.53
C LYS A 204 -9.67 -12.17 -10.21
N THR A 205 -8.96 -11.20 -9.63
CA THR A 205 -7.72 -10.69 -10.23
C THR A 205 -6.56 -10.78 -9.24
N LEU A 206 -5.44 -11.34 -9.69
CA LEU A 206 -4.21 -11.46 -8.93
C LEU A 206 -3.09 -10.77 -9.69
N ALA A 207 -2.47 -9.75 -9.11
CA ALA A 207 -1.24 -9.15 -9.60
C ALA A 207 -0.08 -9.56 -8.70
N LEU A 208 0.89 -10.29 -9.24
CA LEU A 208 2.09 -10.73 -8.54
C LEU A 208 3.26 -9.82 -8.93
N ILE A 209 3.89 -9.21 -7.94
CA ILE A 209 5.13 -8.46 -8.13
C ILE A 209 6.29 -9.43 -7.99
N ILE A 210 7.27 -9.29 -8.85
CA ILE A 210 8.38 -10.20 -8.95
C ILE A 210 9.67 -9.40 -9.12
N ALA A 211 10.68 -9.66 -8.30
CA ALA A 211 12.06 -9.31 -8.62
C ALA A 211 12.63 -10.30 -9.65
N ILE A 212 13.47 -9.82 -10.57
CA ILE A 212 13.98 -10.59 -11.73
C ILE A 212 14.55 -11.97 -11.35
N ASP A 213 15.11 -12.11 -10.15
CA ASP A 213 15.85 -13.30 -9.73
C ASP A 213 15.10 -14.20 -8.71
N ALA A 214 13.87 -13.85 -8.33
CA ALA A 214 13.29 -14.33 -7.07
C ALA A 214 12.28 -15.49 -7.17
N PHE A 215 11.98 -16.06 -8.34
CA PHE A 215 10.95 -17.11 -8.43
C PHE A 215 11.20 -18.22 -9.45
N THR A 216 10.57 -19.36 -9.19
CA THR A 216 10.50 -20.48 -10.13
C THR A 216 9.11 -20.61 -10.74
N MET A 217 9.03 -21.12 -11.96
CA MET A 217 7.75 -21.42 -12.61
C MET A 217 6.90 -22.42 -11.83
N ASP A 218 7.53 -23.38 -11.15
CA ASP A 218 6.85 -24.37 -10.32
C ASP A 218 6.15 -23.72 -9.11
N GLU A 219 6.75 -22.67 -8.55
CA GLU A 219 6.16 -21.90 -7.46
C GLU A 219 4.91 -21.14 -7.91
N LEU A 220 4.97 -20.49 -9.07
CA LEU A 220 3.81 -19.83 -9.66
C LEU A 220 2.68 -20.83 -9.92
N ILE A 221 2.99 -21.97 -10.56
CA ILE A 221 2.00 -23.03 -10.82
C ILE A 221 1.38 -23.55 -9.52
N ARG A 222 2.19 -23.71 -8.46
CA ARG A 222 1.72 -24.12 -7.13
C ARG A 222 0.73 -23.10 -6.55
N ILE A 223 1.00 -21.81 -6.67
CA ILE A 223 0.11 -20.73 -6.20
C ILE A 223 -1.21 -20.77 -6.96
N LEU A 224 -1.17 -20.86 -8.29
CA LEU A 224 -2.37 -20.84 -9.14
C LEU A 224 -3.32 -22.02 -8.88
N LYS A 225 -2.81 -23.18 -8.44
CA LYS A 225 -3.65 -24.32 -8.04
C LYS A 225 -4.63 -24.01 -6.90
N TYR A 226 -4.32 -23.03 -6.04
CA TYR A 226 -5.23 -22.62 -4.97
C TYR A 226 -6.37 -21.72 -5.46
N TYR A 227 -6.24 -21.10 -6.64
CA TYR A 227 -7.18 -20.10 -7.15
C TYR A 227 -7.72 -20.47 -8.55
N PRO A 228 -8.42 -21.61 -8.69
CA PRO A 228 -8.87 -22.11 -9.99
C PRO A 228 -9.96 -21.25 -10.66
N LYS A 229 -10.57 -20.30 -9.94
CA LYS A 229 -11.60 -19.38 -10.45
C LYS A 229 -11.05 -18.03 -10.89
N LEU A 230 -9.73 -17.86 -10.89
CA LEU A 230 -9.08 -16.60 -11.22
C LEU A 230 -9.45 -16.19 -12.65
N GLU A 231 -9.92 -14.96 -12.81
CA GLU A 231 -10.30 -14.38 -14.10
C GLU A 231 -9.11 -13.68 -14.77
N SER A 232 -8.19 -13.13 -13.97
CA SER A 232 -7.00 -12.44 -14.45
C SER A 232 -5.79 -12.64 -13.53
N LEU A 233 -4.64 -12.93 -14.15
CA LEU A 233 -3.33 -12.94 -13.51
C LEU A 233 -2.46 -11.89 -14.20
N LYS A 234 -1.83 -11.01 -13.42
CA LYS A 234 -0.84 -10.04 -13.89
C LYS A 234 0.47 -10.33 -13.19
N LEU A 235 1.55 -10.46 -13.95
CA LEU A 235 2.91 -10.57 -13.43
C LEU A 235 3.62 -9.25 -13.70
N ILE A 236 4.13 -8.62 -12.66
CA ILE A 236 4.82 -7.33 -12.71
C ILE A 236 6.26 -7.57 -12.31
N VAL A 237 7.18 -7.43 -13.28
CA VAL A 237 8.60 -7.59 -13.01
C VAL A 237 9.22 -6.22 -12.71
N LYS A 238 9.87 -6.12 -11.54
CA LYS A 238 10.59 -4.93 -11.09
C LYS A 238 12.10 -5.19 -11.12
N GLU A 239 12.87 -4.21 -11.58
CA GLU A 239 14.32 -4.14 -11.36
C GLU A 239 14.56 -3.33 -10.09
N GLU A 240 15.27 -3.90 -9.12
CA GLU A 240 16.05 -3.10 -8.19
C GLU A 240 17.38 -2.82 -8.92
N PHE A 241 17.66 -1.55 -9.24
CA PHE A 241 18.88 -1.19 -9.94
C PHE A 241 20.10 -1.37 -9.03
N ASP A 242 20.80 -2.49 -9.17
CA ASP A 242 22.20 -2.66 -8.80
C ASP A 242 23.02 -3.02 -10.05
N GLY A 243 23.10 -2.08 -11.00
CA GLY A 243 23.94 -2.18 -12.21
C GLY A 243 23.29 -2.87 -13.42
N PRO A 244 23.92 -2.80 -14.61
CA PRO A 244 23.30 -3.23 -15.86
C PRO A 244 23.53 -4.72 -16.11
N GLU A 245 22.49 -5.55 -15.93
CA GLU A 245 22.41 -6.87 -16.57
C GLU A 245 21.15 -6.94 -17.44
N GLU A 246 21.31 -6.77 -18.76
CA GLU A 246 20.25 -7.06 -19.73
C GLU A 246 20.06 -8.59 -19.82
N ARG A 247 18.87 -9.09 -19.47
CA ARG A 247 18.45 -10.47 -19.79
C ARG A 247 17.10 -10.51 -20.48
N GLU A 248 17.04 -11.28 -21.56
CA GLU A 248 15.82 -11.55 -22.33
C GLU A 248 15.05 -12.72 -21.72
N LEU A 249 13.75 -12.53 -21.48
CA LEU A 249 12.86 -13.65 -21.18
C LEU A 249 12.64 -14.49 -22.44
N HIS A 250 13.01 -15.77 -22.38
CA HIS A 250 12.84 -16.68 -23.49
C HIS A 250 11.35 -17.06 -23.68
N GLU A 251 10.84 -16.85 -24.90
CA GLU A 251 9.46 -17.16 -25.34
C GLU A 251 9.01 -18.60 -25.01
N GLY A 252 9.95 -19.53 -24.83
CA GLY A 252 9.70 -20.92 -24.44
C GLY A 252 9.16 -21.10 -23.02
N ASP A 253 9.47 -20.20 -22.09
CA ASP A 253 9.00 -20.30 -20.70
C ASP A 253 7.57 -19.75 -20.54
N ALA A 254 7.20 -18.74 -21.33
CA ALA A 254 5.81 -18.28 -21.43
C ALA A 254 4.87 -19.38 -21.97
N ARG A 255 5.35 -20.25 -22.87
CA ARG A 255 4.56 -21.38 -23.40
C ARG A 255 4.27 -22.47 -22.35
N LYS A 256 5.10 -22.62 -21.32
CA LYS A 256 4.81 -23.52 -20.17
C LYS A 256 3.69 -22.98 -19.27
N MET A 257 3.38 -21.68 -19.36
CA MET A 257 2.34 -21.01 -18.55
C MET A 257 0.92 -21.27 -19.06
N MET A 258 0.80 -21.83 -20.27
CA MET A 258 -0.49 -22.09 -20.88
C MET A 258 -1.12 -23.34 -20.24
N THR A 259 -1.97 -23.13 -19.23
CA THR A 259 -3.03 -24.11 -18.98
C THR A 259 -4.02 -24.07 -20.17
N PRO A 260 -4.72 -25.17 -20.48
CA PRO A 260 -5.66 -25.22 -21.63
C PRO A 260 -6.73 -24.11 -21.62
N ASP A 261 -6.95 -23.49 -20.47
CA ASP A 261 -8.04 -22.54 -20.23
C ASP A 261 -7.63 -21.07 -20.45
N VAL A 262 -6.34 -20.75 -20.62
CA VAL A 262 -5.84 -19.37 -20.85
C VAL A 262 -6.33 -18.87 -22.21
N LYS A 263 -7.10 -17.78 -22.25
CA LYS A 263 -7.68 -17.25 -23.51
C LYS A 263 -6.88 -16.12 -24.14
N LYS A 264 -6.11 -15.36 -23.36
CA LYS A 264 -5.35 -14.20 -23.83
C LYS A 264 -4.10 -13.98 -22.98
N LEU A 265 -2.98 -13.72 -23.65
CA LEU A 265 -1.67 -13.38 -23.09
C LEU A 265 -1.19 -12.05 -23.72
N GLU A 266 -0.84 -11.06 -22.91
CA GLU A 266 -0.30 -9.76 -23.35
C GLU A 266 1.04 -9.47 -22.65
N PHE A 267 1.99 -8.92 -23.40
CA PHE A 267 3.30 -8.47 -22.92
C PHE A 267 3.41 -6.96 -23.09
N PHE A 268 3.86 -6.26 -22.05
CA PHE A 268 4.18 -4.83 -22.10
C PHE A 268 5.60 -4.62 -21.56
N GLU A 269 6.50 -4.08 -22.38
CA GLU A 269 7.87 -3.69 -21.99
C GLU A 269 7.93 -2.16 -21.89
N PHE A 270 8.37 -1.62 -20.75
CA PHE A 270 8.45 -0.18 -20.50
C PHE A 270 9.91 0.30 -20.54
N LYS A 271 10.46 0.49 -21.74
CA LYS A 271 11.81 1.07 -21.93
C LYS A 271 11.77 2.55 -22.34
N GLY A 272 11.97 3.42 -21.35
CA GLY A 272 12.74 4.68 -21.47
C GLY A 272 12.12 5.87 -22.23
N GLU A 273 11.42 6.75 -21.52
CA GLU A 273 11.47 8.20 -21.79
C GLU A 273 12.06 8.92 -20.57
N LYS A 274 12.95 9.88 -20.81
CA LYS A 274 13.76 10.58 -19.79
C LYS A 274 12.86 11.33 -18.79
N PRO A 275 12.99 11.10 -17.47
CA PRO A 275 12.29 11.90 -16.48
C PRO A 275 12.96 13.27 -16.38
N ASN A 276 12.21 14.33 -16.69
CA ASN A 276 12.52 15.69 -16.30
C ASN A 276 11.29 16.31 -15.64
N LEU A 277 11.10 16.00 -14.36
CA LEU A 277 11.13 16.97 -13.26
C LEU A 277 11.23 16.19 -11.95
N VAL A 278 12.20 16.57 -11.13
CA VAL A 278 12.63 15.90 -9.89
C VAL A 278 11.47 15.74 -8.90
N LEU A 279 11.18 14.49 -8.53
CA LEU A 279 11.04 13.97 -7.17
C LEU A 279 11.28 12.45 -7.28
N ASP A 280 12.22 11.97 -6.50
CA ASP A 280 12.92 10.69 -6.64
C ASP A 280 11.98 9.48 -6.52
N TRP A 281 11.91 8.61 -7.54
CA TRP A 281 11.23 7.30 -7.47
C TRP A 281 12.05 6.24 -8.21
N HIS A 282 12.78 5.41 -7.48
CA HIS A 282 13.70 4.38 -7.98
C HIS A 282 13.06 2.99 -8.19
N GLU A 283 11.83 2.92 -8.70
CA GLU A 283 11.25 1.63 -9.11
C GLU A 283 10.78 1.68 -10.56
N VAL A 284 11.54 1.02 -11.43
CA VAL A 284 11.19 0.86 -12.85
C VAL A 284 10.45 -0.46 -13.00
N ILE A 285 9.18 -0.40 -13.42
CA ILE A 285 8.49 -1.57 -13.95
C ILE A 285 9.09 -1.82 -15.33
N ILE A 286 9.78 -2.95 -15.49
CA ILE A 286 10.39 -3.29 -16.78
C ILE A 286 9.37 -3.97 -17.67
N MET A 287 8.59 -4.87 -17.07
CA MET A 287 7.74 -5.76 -17.85
C MET A 287 6.48 -6.12 -17.08
N GLU A 288 5.37 -6.10 -17.81
CA GLU A 288 4.07 -6.59 -17.37
C GLU A 288 3.60 -7.70 -18.30
N ILE A 289 3.23 -8.85 -17.71
CA ILE A 289 2.62 -9.98 -18.42
C ILE A 289 1.22 -10.20 -17.88
N VAL A 290 0.21 -10.20 -18.76
CA VAL A 290 -1.20 -10.37 -18.36
C VAL A 290 -1.77 -11.64 -18.96
N PHE A 291 -2.35 -12.48 -18.12
CA PHE A 291 -3.15 -13.65 -18.47
C PHE A 291 -4.61 -13.39 -18.10
N SER A 292 -5.54 -13.80 -18.95
CA SER A 292 -6.98 -13.74 -18.65
C SER A 292 -7.75 -14.98 -19.10
N TRP A 293 -8.80 -15.28 -18.34
CA TRP A 293 -9.73 -16.39 -18.52
C TRP A 293 -11.16 -15.83 -18.64
N GLY A 294 -11.93 -16.26 -19.66
CA GLY A 294 -13.33 -15.81 -19.86
C GLY A 294 -13.54 -14.78 -21.00
N THR A 295 -14.74 -14.18 -21.08
CA THR A 295 -15.14 -13.22 -22.14
C THR A 295 -15.48 -11.86 -21.53
N LYS A 296 -14.60 -10.86 -21.79
CA LYS A 296 -14.54 -9.46 -21.29
C LYS A 296 -13.79 -9.26 -19.97
N ALA A 297 -12.55 -8.79 -20.07
CA ALA A 297 -11.89 -8.10 -18.97
C ALA A 297 -12.13 -6.59 -19.12
N ASN A 298 -12.69 -5.94 -18.09
CA ASN A 298 -12.64 -4.49 -17.96
C ASN A 298 -11.35 -4.13 -17.23
N TYR A 299 -10.49 -3.34 -17.87
CA TYR A 299 -9.22 -2.92 -17.30
C TYR A 299 -9.44 -1.85 -16.23
N PHE A 300 -8.82 -2.03 -15.05
CA PHE A 300 -8.57 -0.94 -14.12
C PHE A 300 -7.14 -0.47 -14.34
N SER A 301 -6.96 0.72 -14.91
CA SER A 301 -5.67 1.41 -14.84
C SER A 301 -5.47 1.88 -13.40
N TYR A 302 -4.43 1.40 -12.74
CA TYR A 302 -3.92 2.06 -11.54
C TYR A 302 -3.32 3.39 -12.00
N ASN A 303 -4.13 4.44 -11.99
CA ASN A 303 -3.58 5.80 -12.01
C ASN A 303 -2.87 5.98 -10.67
N ARG A 304 -1.54 5.87 -10.67
CA ARG A 304 -0.69 6.31 -9.58
C ARG A 304 -0.96 7.81 -9.38
N LEU A 305 -1.36 8.18 -8.16
CA LEU A 305 -1.33 9.56 -7.69
C LEU A 305 0.11 9.92 -7.32
#